data_AF-A0A2V8TLY7-F1
#
_entry.id   AF-A0A2V8TLY7-F1
#
_cell.length_a   1.000
_cell.length_b   1.000
_cell.length_c   1.000
_cell.angle_alpha   90.00
_cell.angle_beta   90.00
_cell.angle_gamma   90.00
#
_symmetry.space_group_name_H-M   'P 1'
#
loop_
_entity.id
_entity.type
_entity.pdbx_description
1 polymer ?
#
loop_
_entity_poly.entity_id
_entity_poly.type
_entity_poly.pdbx_seq_one_letter_code
_entity_poly.pdbx_strand_id
1 'polypeptide(L)'
;MVAAFAKAWSRSANGTSGVEGVVLVLRMADGSYSGREMGATNEQKKFTFNWHPATIAIVHTHPNLSDPKPHDEDLVVADKYHVPIFTITSKGMFVYDPFTRKVSRVLDNLNWLDASKFTRTTLARD
;
A
#
# COMPACT_ATOMS: atom_id res chain seq x y z
N MET A 1 10.49 -3.95 4.00
CA MET A 1 9.24 -3.29 3.54
C MET A 1 9.28 -2.97 2.05
N VAL A 2 10.16 -2.09 1.57
CA VAL A 2 10.24 -1.70 0.15
C VAL A 2 10.36 -2.87 -0.83
N ALA A 3 11.11 -3.92 -0.49
CA ALA A 3 11.19 -5.13 -1.32
C ALA A 3 9.82 -5.80 -1.57
N ALA A 4 8.92 -5.79 -0.58
CA ALA A 4 7.57 -6.33 -0.74
C ALA A 4 6.74 -5.47 -1.71
N PHE A 5 6.90 -4.14 -1.65
CA PHE A 5 6.25 -3.21 -2.58
C PHE A 5 6.77 -3.40 -4.01
N ALA A 6 8.10 -3.52 -4.17
CA ALA A 6 8.73 -3.78 -5.46
C ALA A 6 8.24 -5.10 -6.08
N LYS A 7 8.04 -6.14 -5.27
CA LYS A 7 7.52 -7.43 -5.74
C LYS A 7 6.04 -7.37 -6.12
N ALA A 8 5.21 -6.67 -5.34
CA ALA A 8 3.82 -6.40 -5.71
C ALA A 8 3.74 -5.60 -7.03
N TRP A 9 4.61 -4.60 -7.20
CA TRP A 9 4.71 -3.81 -8.43
C TRP A 9 5.14 -4.61 -9.65
N SER A 10 6.13 -5.48 -9.50
CA SER A 10 6.56 -6.37 -10.57
C SER A 10 5.43 -7.31 -11.00
N ARG A 11 4.59 -7.77 -10.06
CA ARG A 11 3.42 -8.61 -10.36
C ARG A 11 2.34 -7.90 -11.15
N SER A 12 2.17 -6.59 -10.96
CA SER A 12 1.27 -5.78 -11.80
C SER A 12 1.88 -5.42 -13.17
N ALA A 13 2.97 -6.09 -13.56
CA ALA A 13 3.78 -5.75 -14.73
C ALA A 13 4.18 -4.27 -14.72
N ASN A 14 4.61 -3.76 -13.57
CA ASN A 14 4.94 -2.36 -13.34
C ASN A 14 3.77 -1.42 -13.70
N GLY A 15 2.55 -1.82 -13.31
CA GLY A 15 1.31 -1.07 -13.55
C GLY A 15 0.83 -1.07 -15.00
N THR A 16 1.40 -1.90 -15.89
CA THR A 16 0.95 -2.03 -17.28
C THR A 16 -0.10 -3.11 -17.49
N SER A 17 -0.25 -4.02 -16.52
CA SER A 17 -1.33 -5.00 -16.51
C SER A 17 -2.53 -4.51 -15.70
N GLY A 18 -3.68 -5.15 -15.87
CA GLY A 18 -4.85 -4.97 -15.00
C GLY A 18 -4.82 -5.79 -13.71
N VAL A 19 -3.68 -6.42 -13.39
CA VAL A 19 -3.50 -7.26 -12.21
C VAL A 19 -2.99 -6.41 -11.05
N GLU A 20 -3.63 -6.52 -9.89
CA GLU A 20 -3.21 -5.82 -8.69
C GLU A 20 -2.43 -6.74 -7.74
N GLY A 21 -1.33 -6.25 -7.20
CA GLY A 21 -0.57 -6.91 -6.13
C GLY A 21 -0.88 -6.27 -4.78
N VAL A 22 -1.02 -7.09 -3.74
CA VAL A 22 -1.31 -6.60 -2.36
C VAL A 22 -0.28 -7.03 -1.35
N VAL A 23 0.03 -6.11 -0.43
CA VAL A 23 0.88 -6.29 0.75
C VAL A 23 0.12 -5.88 2.00
N LEU A 24 0.06 -6.76 2.99
CA LEU A 24 -0.33 -6.40 4.36
C LEU A 24 0.90 -5.94 5.12
N VAL A 25 0.83 -4.76 5.71
CA VAL A 25 1.84 -4.27 6.65
C VAL A 25 1.47 -4.78 8.01
N LEU A 26 2.30 -5.65 8.57
CA LEU A 26 2.10 -6.27 9.89
C LEU A 26 3.03 -5.61 10.91
N ARG A 27 2.52 -5.36 12.11
CA ARG A 27 3.35 -5.03 13.28
C ARG A 27 3.64 -6.31 14.07
N MET A 28 4.92 -6.64 14.19
CA MET A 28 5.39 -7.85 14.88
C MET A 28 5.45 -7.61 16.39
N ALA A 29 5.51 -8.69 17.18
CA ALA A 29 5.54 -8.63 18.64
C ALA A 29 6.79 -7.92 19.19
N ASP A 30 7.90 -7.98 18.46
CA ASP A 30 9.15 -7.27 18.76
C ASP A 30 9.12 -5.78 18.38
N GLY A 31 7.98 -5.28 17.86
CA GLY A 31 7.80 -3.91 17.41
C GLY A 31 8.30 -3.64 15.99
N SER A 32 8.91 -4.62 15.32
CA SER A 32 9.31 -4.51 13.92
C SER A 32 8.11 -4.55 12.97
N TYR A 33 8.33 -4.17 11.71
CA TYR A 33 7.30 -4.22 10.66
C TYR A 33 7.65 -5.24 9.59
N SER A 34 6.66 -6.03 9.18
CA SER A 34 6.79 -7.01 8.08
C SER A 34 5.79 -6.70 6.97
N GLY A 35 6.22 -6.85 5.72
CA GLY A 35 5.34 -6.78 4.56
C GLY A 35 4.98 -8.18 4.10
N ARG A 36 3.74 -8.61 4.31
CA ARG A 36 3.24 -9.91 3.84
C ARG A 36 2.55 -9.74 2.50
N GLU A 37 3.16 -10.25 1.45
CA GLU A 37 2.52 -10.32 0.14
C GLU A 37 1.36 -11.31 0.16
N MET A 38 0.21 -10.89 -0.36
CA MET A 38 -1.00 -11.73 -0.40
C MET A 38 -1.20 -12.44 -1.74
N GLY A 39 -0.31 -12.21 -2.71
CA GLY A 39 -0.45 -12.73 -4.06
C GLY A 39 -0.91 -11.66 -5.04
N ALA A 40 -1.36 -12.12 -6.20
CA ALA A 40 -2.24 -11.41 -7.10
C ALA A 40 -3.43 -12.35 -7.31
N THR A 41 -4.65 -11.91 -7.05
CA THR A 41 -5.81 -12.66 -7.55
C THR A 41 -5.99 -12.26 -9.01
N ASN A 42 -6.36 -13.20 -9.88
CA ASN A 42 -6.66 -12.92 -11.31
C ASN A 42 -7.96 -12.10 -11.47
N GLU A 43 -8.28 -11.27 -10.49
CA GLU A 43 -9.49 -10.46 -10.41
C GLU A 43 -9.12 -9.06 -10.91
N GLN A 44 -9.70 -8.65 -12.04
CA GLN A 44 -9.51 -7.29 -12.52
C GLN A 44 -10.20 -6.32 -11.55
N LYS A 45 -9.44 -5.38 -10.98
CA LYS A 45 -9.92 -4.30 -10.10
C LYS A 45 -10.56 -4.77 -8.78
N LYS A 46 -10.27 -6.00 -8.36
CA LYS A 46 -10.71 -6.55 -7.07
C LYS A 46 -9.60 -7.42 -6.53
N PHE A 47 -9.50 -7.53 -5.21
CA PHE A 47 -8.61 -8.50 -4.61
C PHE A 47 -9.24 -9.16 -3.40
N THR A 48 -8.99 -10.46 -3.27
CA THR A 48 -9.42 -11.26 -2.13
C THR A 48 -8.20 -11.73 -1.34
N PHE A 49 -8.23 -11.59 -0.02
CA PHE A 49 -7.11 -11.94 0.84
C PHE A 49 -7.56 -12.37 2.23
N ASN A 50 -6.73 -13.17 2.89
CA ASN A 50 -6.95 -13.54 4.28
C ASN A 50 -6.47 -12.41 5.20
N TRP A 51 -7.40 -11.81 5.92
CA TRP A 51 -7.11 -10.79 6.92
C TRP A 51 -6.21 -11.35 8.04
N HIS A 52 -5.26 -10.55 8.51
CA HIS A 52 -4.41 -10.88 9.65
C HIS A 52 -4.59 -9.82 10.75
N PRO A 53 -4.89 -10.18 12.01
CA PRO A 53 -5.14 -9.21 13.09
C PRO A 53 -3.98 -8.25 13.38
N ALA A 54 -2.74 -8.65 13.08
CA ALA A 54 -1.56 -7.78 13.23
C ALA A 54 -1.39 -6.76 12.08
N THR A 55 -2.32 -6.72 11.13
CA THR A 55 -2.29 -5.75 10.01
C THR A 55 -2.55 -4.35 10.53
N ILE A 56 -1.67 -3.43 10.17
CA ILE A 56 -1.75 -2.01 10.52
C ILE A 56 -1.93 -1.10 9.30
N ALA A 57 -1.73 -1.65 8.09
CA ALA A 57 -2.02 -0.98 6.83
C ALA A 57 -2.12 -2.01 5.69
N ILE A 58 -2.85 -1.65 4.63
CA ILE A 58 -2.89 -2.39 3.36
C ILE A 58 -2.19 -1.55 2.30
N VAL A 59 -1.38 -2.16 1.45
CA VAL A 59 -0.78 -1.51 0.28
C VAL A 59 -1.13 -2.33 -0.95
N HIS A 60 -1.72 -1.72 -1.97
CA HIS A 60 -1.97 -2.38 -3.25
C HIS A 60 -1.57 -1.53 -4.45
N THR A 61 -1.37 -2.16 -5.59
CA THR A 61 -0.99 -1.47 -6.83
C THR A 61 -2.21 -1.04 -7.61
N HIS A 62 -2.18 0.15 -8.23
CA HIS A 62 -3.13 0.51 -9.29
C HIS A 62 -2.45 0.50 -10.67
N PRO A 63 -3.17 0.16 -11.76
CA PRO A 63 -2.68 0.34 -13.12
C PRO A 63 -2.33 1.82 -13.42
N ASN A 64 -1.33 2.04 -14.25
CA ASN A 64 -0.80 3.38 -14.58
C ASN A 64 -1.84 4.29 -15.24
N LEU A 65 -2.75 3.70 -16.01
CA LEU A 65 -3.81 4.42 -16.73
C LEU A 65 -5.03 4.74 -15.85
N SER A 66 -5.12 4.17 -14.65
CA SER A 66 -6.20 4.41 -13.70
C SER A 66 -5.96 5.65 -12.83
N ASP A 67 -7.00 6.03 -12.06
CA ASP A 67 -6.83 6.99 -10.96
C ASP A 67 -5.85 6.38 -9.94
N PRO A 68 -4.77 7.08 -9.58
CA PRO A 68 -3.81 6.55 -8.63
C PRO A 68 -4.31 6.58 -7.18
N LYS A 69 -5.42 7.23 -6.87
CA LYS A 69 -6.00 7.29 -5.52
C LYS A 69 -6.76 6.00 -5.19
N PRO A 70 -6.90 5.63 -3.90
CA PRO A 70 -7.80 4.57 -3.47
C PRO A 70 -9.23 4.79 -3.98
N HIS A 71 -9.90 3.73 -4.44
CA HIS A 71 -11.28 3.76 -4.91
C HIS A 71 -12.28 3.55 -3.77
N ASP A 72 -13.57 3.81 -4.00
CA ASP A 72 -14.62 3.75 -2.99
C ASP A 72 -14.66 2.40 -2.23
N GLU A 73 -14.38 1.27 -2.90
CA GLU A 73 -14.28 -0.03 -2.24
C GLU A 73 -13.10 -0.10 -1.25
N ASP A 74 -11.96 0.52 -1.57
CA ASP A 74 -10.81 0.62 -0.68
C ASP A 74 -11.18 1.42 0.57
N LEU A 75 -11.93 2.52 0.39
CA LEU A 75 -12.40 3.36 1.50
C LEU A 75 -13.30 2.55 2.45
N VAL A 76 -14.23 1.77 1.90
CA VAL A 76 -15.10 0.87 2.70
C VAL A 76 -14.29 -0.17 3.46
N VAL A 77 -13.27 -0.77 2.84
CA VAL A 77 -12.38 -1.75 3.50
C VAL A 77 -11.56 -1.08 4.61
N ALA A 78 -11.01 0.10 4.34
CA ALA A 78 -10.23 0.88 5.30
C ALA A 78 -11.04 1.23 6.54
N ASP A 79 -12.26 1.74 6.33
CA ASP A 79 -13.20 2.09 7.40
C ASP A 79 -13.64 0.85 8.17
N LYS A 80 -13.92 -0.27 7.48
CA LYS A 80 -14.33 -1.53 8.13
C LYS A 80 -13.25 -2.08 9.06
N TYR A 81 -11.99 -2.11 8.59
CA TYR A 81 -10.88 -2.69 9.36
C TYR A 81 -10.12 -1.66 10.21
N HIS A 82 -10.49 -0.37 10.14
CA HIS A 82 -9.83 0.73 10.82
C HIS A 82 -8.31 0.77 10.57
N VAL A 83 -7.90 0.49 9.33
CA VAL A 83 -6.50 0.59 8.89
C VAL A 83 -6.39 1.45 7.64
N PRO A 84 -5.33 2.26 7.50
CA PRO A 84 -5.07 2.99 6.26
C PRO A 84 -4.83 2.05 5.08
N ILE A 85 -5.31 2.47 3.92
CA ILE A 85 -5.03 1.80 2.64
C ILE A 85 -4.21 2.71 1.76
N PHE A 86 -3.12 2.16 1.24
CA PHE A 86 -2.21 2.84 0.35
C PHE A 86 -2.30 2.24 -1.06
N THR A 87 -2.27 3.12 -2.05
CA THR A 87 -2.10 2.74 -3.45
C THR A 87 -0.68 3.10 -3.90
N ILE A 88 -0.03 2.20 -4.64
CA ILE A 88 1.27 2.44 -5.28
C ILE A 88 1.12 2.37 -6.80
N THR A 89 1.64 3.38 -7.49
CA THR A 89 1.56 3.51 -8.95
C THR A 89 2.78 4.27 -9.50
N SER A 90 2.96 4.32 -10.82
CA SER A 90 3.99 5.17 -11.44
C SER A 90 3.81 6.67 -11.15
N LYS A 91 2.61 7.12 -10.76
CA LYS A 91 2.29 8.52 -10.45
C LYS A 91 2.56 8.89 -8.99
N GLY A 92 2.80 7.91 -8.12
CA GLY A 92 3.00 8.16 -6.69
C GLY A 92 2.47 7.06 -5.78
N MET A 93 2.61 7.33 -4.48
CA MET A 93 1.96 6.62 -3.39
C MET A 93 0.89 7.52 -2.78
N PHE A 94 -0.33 7.03 -2.65
CA PHE A 94 -1.45 7.72 -2.02
C PHE A 94 -1.96 6.92 -0.84
N VAL A 95 -2.62 7.58 0.09
CA VAL A 95 -3.19 6.95 1.28
C VAL A 95 -4.60 7.48 1.50
N TYR A 96 -5.53 6.58 1.82
CA TYR A 96 -6.74 6.93 2.53
C TYR A 96 -6.57 6.59 4.01
N ASP A 97 -6.78 7.58 4.86
CA ASP A 97 -6.76 7.43 6.32
C ASP A 97 -8.21 7.37 6.85
N PRO A 98 -8.66 6.23 7.42
CA PRO A 98 -10.04 6.07 7.88
C PRO A 98 -10.38 6.90 9.12
N PHE A 99 -9.38 7.39 9.88
CA PHE A 99 -9.61 8.22 11.05
C PHE A 99 -9.90 9.67 10.66
N THR A 100 -9.21 10.19 9.65
CA THR A 100 -9.42 11.54 9.13
C THR A 100 -10.37 11.59 7.95
N ARG A 101 -10.68 10.44 7.35
CA ARG A 101 -11.47 10.27 6.12
C ARG A 101 -10.91 11.09 4.95
N LYS A 102 -9.58 11.17 4.87
CA LYS A 102 -8.88 11.96 3.86
C LYS A 102 -8.01 11.09 2.97
N VAL A 103 -8.06 11.39 1.68
CA VAL A 103 -7.07 10.90 0.71
C VAL A 103 -5.95 11.91 0.59
N SER A 104 -4.72 11.47 0.82
CA SER A 104 -3.51 12.30 0.70
C SER A 104 -2.48 11.62 -0.19
N ARG A 105 -1.64 12.41 -0.85
CA ARG A 105 -0.44 11.90 -1.52
C ARG A 105 0.68 11.78 -0.48
N VAL A 106 1.38 10.65 -0.48
CA VAL A 106 2.48 10.33 0.45
C VAL A 106 3.83 10.56 -0.20
N LEU A 107 4.01 10.05 -1.42
CA LEU A 107 5.25 10.16 -2.19
C LEU A 107 4.93 10.36 -3.67
N ASP A 108 5.77 11.12 -4.37
CA ASP A 108 5.64 11.31 -5.82
C ASP A 108 6.30 10.18 -6.62
N ASN A 109 5.75 9.93 -7.80
CA ASN A 109 6.31 9.00 -8.79
C ASN A 109 6.66 7.62 -8.18
N LEU A 110 7.82 7.07 -8.54
CA LEU A 110 8.32 5.80 -8.01
C LEU A 110 9.17 5.98 -6.73
N ASN A 111 9.08 7.11 -6.02
CA ASN A 111 9.87 7.33 -4.80
C ASN A 111 9.58 6.32 -3.70
N TRP A 112 8.43 5.64 -3.75
CA TRP A 112 8.09 4.54 -2.84
C TRP A 112 8.89 3.24 -3.09
N LEU A 113 9.69 3.16 -4.17
CA LEU A 113 10.70 2.13 -4.39
C LEU A 113 12.06 2.45 -3.75
N ASP A 114 12.24 3.67 -3.26
CA ASP A 114 13.50 4.09 -2.64
C ASP A 114 13.38 4.02 -1.12
N ALA A 115 14.11 3.07 -0.52
CA ALA A 115 14.13 2.87 0.93
C ALA A 115 14.57 4.13 1.70
N SER A 116 15.43 4.97 1.12
CA SER A 116 15.88 6.20 1.77
C SER A 116 14.74 7.18 2.05
N LYS A 117 13.65 7.12 1.28
CA LYS A 117 12.46 7.97 1.43
C LYS A 117 11.60 7.62 2.64
N PHE A 118 11.80 6.44 3.22
CA PHE A 118 11.07 5.98 4.41
C PHE A 118 11.85 6.15 5.71
N THR A 119 13.12 6.56 5.62
CA THR A 119 13.94 6.87 6.80
C THR A 119 13.45 8.19 7.39
N ARG A 120 12.89 8.15 8.60
CA ARG A 120 12.76 9.38 9.40
C ARG A 120 14.16 9.86 9.71
N THR A 121 14.52 11.05 9.27
CA THR A 121 15.55 11.83 9.96
C THR A 121 15.09 11.94 11.41
N THR A 122 15.77 11.28 12.32
CA THR A 122 15.59 11.50 13.75
C THR A 122 16.10 12.91 13.99
N LEU A 123 15.20 13.91 14.02
CA LEU A 123 15.56 15.18 14.64
C LEU A 123 15.79 14.83 16.11
N ALA A 124 17.06 14.85 16.51
CA ALA A 124 17.46 14.86 17.90
C ALA A 124 16.65 15.98 18.57
N ARG A 125 15.89 15.62 19.60
CA ARG A 125 15.33 16.59 20.51
C ARG A 125 16.43 16.90 21.51
N ASP A 126 16.97 18.11 21.43
CA ASP A 126 17.77 18.72 22.49
C ASP A 126 16.90 18.98 23.74
#